data_AF-A0A0F9NPN2-F1
#
_entry.id   AF-A0A0F9NPN2-F1
#
_cell.length_a   1.000
_cell.length_b   1.000
_cell.length_c   1.000
_cell.angle_alpha   90.00
_cell.angle_beta   90.00
_cell.angle_gamma   90.00
#
_symmetry.space_group_name_H-M   'P 1'
#
loop_
_entity.id
_entity.type
_entity.pdbx_description
1 polymer ?
#
loop_
_entity_poly.entity_id
_entity_poly.type
_entity_poly.pdbx_seq_one_letter_code
_entity_poly.pdbx_strand_id
1 'polypeptide(L)'
;MKNILFIIFLFSQSSYSGNHLEISILTCSPGDEVYSVFGHSAIRIKDKDQSLDWVYNFGMFDFESPNFTFKFIRGKLKYYLGIQKTKDFLEQYTRQDRLVIEQKLNLSEKQKIQFITRLNFLYRPENRQYYYSFLKKNCSTEIRDLLSEIGVNFPKENLEVSYRQLINYHLADHLWLRFGINLLLGKSIDQNSNKFESTFLPVYLKEEISDSQLNGRPLVKWEQTLNRVENKQKRSLQYWLSPILIFSLLFLLFLFWFPRPAQIAVIVLIGGVGLVLSLMWFFSDHLEVRNNLNILWCNPLYLLYLPLMIKNKSRILLAFLLMTLLFSTIFIWLLGLQLFDIAIIPILLILVIVNYIQIRK
;
A
#
# COMPACT_ATOMS: atom_id res chain seq x y z
N MET A 1 -16.32 -34.81 -3.95
CA MET A 1 -17.46 -34.85 -3.01
C MET A 1 -16.95 -34.61 -1.60
N LYS A 2 -17.02 -33.37 -1.13
CA LYS A 2 -16.88 -32.98 0.28
C LYS A 2 -17.98 -31.95 0.53
N ASN A 3 -18.90 -32.28 1.43
CA ASN A 3 -20.09 -31.50 1.73
C ASN A 3 -19.69 -30.14 2.29
N ILE A 4 -19.89 -29.08 1.51
CA ILE A 4 -19.83 -27.70 1.98
C ILE A 4 -21.16 -27.44 2.67
N LEU A 5 -21.13 -27.40 4.00
CA LEU A 5 -22.26 -26.98 4.82
C LEU A 5 -22.50 -25.49 4.55
N PHE A 6 -23.48 -25.19 3.70
CA PHE A 6 -23.92 -23.82 3.42
C PHE A 6 -24.72 -23.36 4.65
N ILE A 7 -24.05 -22.77 5.64
CA ILE A 7 -24.74 -22.10 6.74
C ILE A 7 -25.31 -20.80 6.18
N ILE A 8 -26.57 -20.87 5.75
CA ILE A 8 -27.39 -19.70 5.48
C ILE A 8 -27.63 -19.02 6.82
N PHE A 9 -26.83 -18.01 7.16
CA PHE A 9 -27.24 -17.04 8.16
C PHE A 9 -28.41 -16.25 7.56
N LEU A 10 -29.63 -16.71 7.83
CA LEU A 10 -30.80 -15.85 7.81
C LEU A 10 -30.56 -14.79 8.88
N PHE A 11 -29.93 -13.67 8.48
CA PHE A 11 -30.12 -12.42 9.20
C PHE A 11 -31.60 -12.09 9.03
N SER A 12 -32.41 -12.61 9.96
CA SER A 12 -33.63 -11.92 10.39
C SER A 12 -33.28 -10.44 10.49
N GLN A 13 -34.22 -9.58 10.12
CA GLN A 13 -34.15 -8.16 10.44
C GLN A 13 -34.13 -8.04 11.97
N SER A 14 -32.99 -8.29 12.61
CA SER A 14 -32.71 -7.82 13.95
C SER A 14 -32.79 -6.32 13.84
N SER A 15 -33.96 -5.79 14.19
CA SER A 15 -34.13 -4.36 14.39
C SER A 15 -33.06 -3.98 15.41
N TYR A 16 -32.00 -3.31 14.96
CA TYR A 16 -31.06 -2.63 15.83
C TYR A 16 -31.86 -1.53 16.54
N SER A 17 -32.53 -1.92 17.61
CA SER A 17 -33.44 -1.14 18.41
C SER A 17 -32.98 -1.33 19.84
N GLY A 18 -32.02 -0.51 20.26
CA GLY A 18 -31.50 -0.58 21.60
C GLY A 18 -30.69 0.66 21.94
N ASN A 19 -31.01 1.28 23.07
CA ASN A 19 -30.24 2.36 23.69
C ASN A 19 -28.77 1.94 24.00
N HIS A 20 -28.41 0.67 23.78
CA HIS A 20 -27.10 0.08 24.07
C HIS A 20 -26.26 -0.30 22.85
N LEU A 21 -26.67 0.11 21.64
CA LEU A 21 -25.87 -0.05 20.44
C LEU A 21 -24.68 0.93 20.45
N GLU A 22 -23.48 0.40 20.26
CA GLU A 22 -22.22 1.12 20.24
C GLU A 22 -21.50 0.87 18.91
N ILE A 23 -21.03 1.96 18.30
CA ILE A 23 -20.23 1.94 17.06
C ILE A 23 -18.89 2.57 17.40
N SER A 24 -17.82 1.83 17.14
CA SER A 24 -16.45 2.31 17.33
C SER A 24 -15.62 2.10 16.07
N ILE A 25 -14.64 2.96 15.85
CA ILE A 25 -13.60 2.74 14.86
C ILE A 25 -12.37 2.18 15.57
N LEU A 26 -11.82 1.11 15.02
CA LEU A 26 -10.60 0.47 15.50
C LEU A 26 -9.44 0.87 14.59
N THR A 27 -8.35 1.34 15.18
CA THR A 27 -7.09 1.61 14.49
C THR A 27 -6.03 0.67 15.03
N CYS A 28 -5.45 -0.12 14.14
CA CYS A 28 -4.43 -1.11 14.48
C CYS A 28 -3.06 -0.60 14.05
N SER A 29 -2.07 -0.74 14.93
CA SER A 29 -0.71 -0.27 14.66
C SER A 29 -0.09 -0.99 13.45
N PRO A 30 0.91 -0.38 12.78
CA PRO A 30 1.77 -1.05 11.81
C PRO A 30 2.31 -2.40 12.29
N GLY A 31 2.55 -3.31 11.36
CA GLY A 31 3.27 -4.57 11.56
C GLY A 31 4.47 -4.70 10.61
N ASP A 32 5.25 -5.77 10.70
CA ASP A 32 6.47 -5.91 9.89
C ASP A 32 6.24 -6.43 8.47
N GLU A 33 5.09 -7.06 8.23
CA GLU A 33 4.76 -7.67 6.94
C GLU A 33 4.21 -6.64 5.95
N VAL A 34 4.44 -6.87 4.65
CA VAL A 34 4.05 -5.96 3.55
C VAL A 34 2.59 -5.54 3.62
N TYR A 35 1.68 -6.46 3.96
CA TYR A 35 0.23 -6.20 4.03
C TYR A 35 -0.20 -5.48 5.32
N SER A 36 0.71 -5.30 6.29
CA SER A 36 0.42 -4.75 7.63
C SER A 36 1.21 -3.49 7.97
N VAL A 37 2.19 -3.12 7.14
CA VAL A 37 3.16 -2.05 7.41
C VAL A 37 2.53 -0.66 7.55
N PHE A 38 1.35 -0.44 6.98
CA PHE A 38 0.61 0.84 7.12
C PHE A 38 -0.41 0.83 8.26
N GLY A 39 -0.55 -0.28 9.00
CA GLY A 39 -1.62 -0.48 9.98
C GLY A 39 -2.92 -0.99 9.35
N HIS A 40 -4.02 -0.91 10.09
CA HIS A 40 -5.35 -1.29 9.61
C HIS A 40 -6.46 -0.52 10.32
N SER A 41 -7.56 -0.25 9.62
CA SER A 41 -8.77 0.34 10.20
C SER A 41 -9.94 -0.63 10.11
N ALA A 42 -10.76 -0.70 11.15
CA ALA A 42 -11.94 -1.56 11.18
C ALA A 42 -13.10 -0.90 11.95
N ILE A 43 -14.31 -1.44 11.80
CA ILE A 43 -15.49 -0.96 12.52
C ILE A 43 -15.90 -2.01 13.53
N ARG A 44 -16.04 -1.64 14.81
CA ARG A 44 -16.63 -2.49 15.83
C ARG A 44 -18.09 -2.10 16.06
N ILE A 45 -18.98 -3.09 15.98
CA ILE A 45 -20.39 -2.96 16.36
C ILE A 45 -20.62 -3.82 17.59
N LYS A 46 -21.06 -3.18 18.68
CA LYS A 46 -21.40 -3.85 19.93
C LYS A 46 -22.84 -3.54 20.31
N ASP A 47 -23.64 -4.58 20.46
CA ASP A 47 -25.02 -4.49 20.91
C ASP A 47 -25.18 -5.38 22.16
N LYS A 48 -25.38 -4.75 23.32
CA LYS A 48 -25.53 -5.47 24.59
C LYS A 48 -26.83 -6.25 24.67
N ASP A 49 -27.89 -5.76 24.04
CA ASP A 49 -29.21 -6.36 24.13
C ASP A 49 -29.24 -7.68 23.33
N GLN A 50 -28.44 -7.77 22.26
CA GLN A 50 -28.28 -8.97 21.43
C GLN A 50 -27.03 -9.80 21.75
N SER A 51 -26.27 -9.45 22.80
CA SER A 51 -24.97 -10.08 23.14
C SER A 51 -24.01 -10.16 21.94
N LEU A 52 -24.00 -9.11 21.12
CA LEU A 52 -23.32 -9.03 19.84
C LEU A 52 -22.08 -8.13 19.95
N ASP A 53 -20.93 -8.62 19.48
CA ASP A 53 -19.67 -7.87 19.46
C ASP A 53 -18.80 -8.32 18.27
N TRP A 54 -18.96 -7.62 17.15
CA TRP A 54 -18.33 -7.96 15.86
C TRP A 54 -17.45 -6.82 15.35
N VAL A 55 -16.41 -7.21 14.61
CA VAL A 55 -15.56 -6.32 13.84
C VAL A 55 -15.80 -6.55 12.36
N TYR A 56 -16.13 -5.48 11.65
CA TYR A 56 -16.26 -5.40 10.20
C TYR A 56 -14.94 -4.91 9.60
N ASN A 57 -14.41 -5.70 8.67
CA ASN A 57 -13.11 -5.51 8.04
C ASN A 57 -13.26 -5.32 6.54
N PHE A 58 -12.96 -4.12 6.07
CA PHE A 58 -12.72 -3.87 4.66
C PHE A 58 -11.29 -4.33 4.30
N GLY A 59 -11.08 -4.76 3.06
CA GLY A 59 -9.76 -5.11 2.56
C GLY A 59 -9.36 -6.57 2.84
N MET A 60 -10.34 -7.43 3.16
CA MET A 60 -10.09 -8.88 3.19
C MET A 60 -9.98 -9.41 1.76
N PHE A 61 -9.17 -10.44 1.54
CA PHE A 61 -9.02 -11.08 0.24
C PHE A 61 -8.78 -12.58 0.41
N ASP A 62 -8.93 -13.32 -0.69
CA ASP A 62 -8.78 -14.77 -0.72
C ASP A 62 -7.53 -15.16 -1.51
N PHE A 63 -6.53 -15.69 -0.82
CA PHE A 63 -5.28 -16.16 -1.41
C PHE A 63 -5.47 -17.34 -2.37
N GLU A 64 -6.56 -18.12 -2.21
CA GLU A 64 -6.88 -19.27 -3.06
C GLU A 64 -7.60 -18.87 -4.36
N SER A 65 -7.83 -17.57 -4.56
CA SER A 65 -8.43 -17.05 -5.80
C SER A 65 -7.64 -17.52 -7.03
N PRO A 66 -8.29 -18.11 -8.06
CA PRO A 66 -7.61 -18.53 -9.27
C PRO A 66 -6.84 -17.38 -9.93
N ASN A 67 -5.59 -17.62 -10.30
CA ASN A 67 -4.68 -16.62 -10.86
C ASN A 67 -4.46 -15.39 -9.94
N PHE A 68 -4.40 -15.60 -8.62
CA PHE A 68 -4.23 -14.56 -7.60
C PHE A 68 -3.18 -13.50 -7.99
N THR A 69 -1.93 -13.93 -8.22
CA THR A 69 -0.81 -13.04 -8.53
C THR A 69 -1.06 -12.18 -9.77
N PHE A 70 -1.61 -12.78 -10.83
CA PHE A 70 -1.93 -12.07 -12.06
C PHE A 70 -3.04 -11.04 -11.87
N LYS A 71 -4.10 -11.39 -11.12
CA LYS A 71 -5.18 -10.45 -10.75
C LYS A 71 -4.65 -9.32 -9.87
N PHE A 72 -3.78 -9.63 -8.92
CA PHE A 72 -3.16 -8.64 -8.04
C PHE A 72 -2.33 -7.62 -8.83
N ILE A 73 -1.42 -8.08 -9.69
CA ILE A 73 -0.57 -7.20 -10.53
C ILE A 73 -1.44 -6.32 -11.46
N ARG A 74 -2.54 -6.85 -11.98
CA ARG A 74 -3.47 -6.11 -12.85
C ARG A 74 -4.42 -5.16 -12.11
N GLY A 75 -4.48 -5.19 -10.78
CA GLY A 75 -5.49 -4.43 -10.02
C GLY A 75 -6.92 -4.99 -10.15
N LYS A 76 -7.05 -6.26 -10.53
CA LYS A 76 -8.34 -6.95 -10.72
C LYS A 76 -8.64 -7.97 -9.62
N LEU A 77 -7.83 -8.00 -8.56
CA LEU A 77 -8.14 -8.81 -7.39
C LEU A 77 -9.32 -8.16 -6.65
N LYS A 78 -10.39 -8.93 -6.44
CA LYS A 78 -11.52 -8.49 -5.64
C LYS A 78 -11.20 -8.69 -4.16
N TYR A 79 -11.34 -7.62 -3.41
CA TYR A 79 -11.32 -7.60 -1.96
C TYR A 79 -12.76 -7.64 -1.47
N TYR A 80 -12.97 -7.88 -0.17
CA TYR A 80 -14.29 -7.93 0.39
C TYR A 80 -14.39 -7.38 1.81
N LEU A 81 -15.62 -6.98 2.17
CA LEU A 81 -16.04 -6.70 3.54
C LEU A 81 -16.31 -8.02 4.26
N GLY A 82 -15.49 -8.32 5.27
CA GLY A 82 -15.62 -9.48 6.15
C GLY A 82 -16.07 -9.10 7.55
N ILE A 83 -16.57 -10.08 8.31
CA ILE A 83 -16.96 -9.92 9.71
C ILE A 83 -16.27 -11.00 10.53
N GLN A 84 -15.76 -10.64 11.70
CA GLN A 84 -15.20 -11.58 12.69
C GLN A 84 -15.51 -11.13 14.12
N LYS A 85 -15.45 -12.04 15.10
CA LYS A 85 -15.71 -11.67 16.49
C LYS A 85 -14.62 -10.74 17.00
N THR A 86 -14.99 -9.76 17.82
CA THR A 86 -14.02 -8.81 18.40
C THR A 86 -12.94 -9.52 19.22
N LYS A 87 -13.29 -10.59 19.94
CA LYS A 87 -12.32 -11.39 20.70
C LYS A 87 -11.22 -11.95 19.80
N ASP A 88 -11.60 -12.59 18.69
CA ASP A 88 -10.67 -13.22 17.75
C ASP A 88 -9.79 -12.16 17.06
N PHE A 89 -10.38 -10.99 16.73
CA PHE A 89 -9.64 -9.84 16.24
C PHE A 89 -8.57 -9.38 17.23
N LEU A 90 -8.94 -9.11 18.49
CA LEU A 90 -7.97 -8.66 19.49
C LEU A 90 -6.88 -9.70 19.77
N GLU A 91 -7.23 -10.98 19.79
CA GLU A 91 -6.25 -12.06 19.96
C GLU A 91 -5.24 -12.11 18.80
N GLN A 92 -5.71 -11.97 17.56
CA GLN A 92 -4.83 -11.90 16.39
C GLN A 92 -3.80 -10.76 16.50
N TYR A 93 -4.25 -9.53 16.76
CA TYR A 93 -3.34 -8.37 16.85
C TYR A 93 -2.41 -8.46 18.05
N THR A 94 -2.88 -8.98 19.18
CA THR A 94 -2.04 -9.19 20.36
C THR A 94 -0.92 -10.20 20.09
N ARG A 95 -1.23 -11.32 19.40
CA ARG A 95 -0.21 -12.31 18.98
C ARG A 95 0.80 -11.76 17.99
N GLN A 96 0.44 -10.72 17.24
CA GLN A 96 1.32 -10.01 16.30
C GLN A 96 2.13 -8.88 16.96
N ASP A 97 2.04 -8.69 18.29
CA ASP A 97 2.62 -7.55 19.01
C ASP A 97 2.13 -6.19 18.46
N ARG A 98 0.88 -6.12 17.99
CA ARG A 98 0.26 -4.90 17.41
C ARG A 98 -0.84 -4.35 18.31
N LEU A 99 -0.82 -3.04 18.52
CA LEU A 99 -1.82 -2.34 19.33
C LEU A 99 -3.13 -2.15 18.55
N VAL A 100 -4.24 -2.23 19.27
CA VAL A 100 -5.58 -1.88 18.78
C VAL A 100 -6.14 -0.75 19.63
N ILE A 101 -6.34 0.40 19.00
CA ILE A 101 -6.95 1.59 19.60
C ILE A 101 -8.40 1.66 19.15
N GLU A 102 -9.31 1.91 20.09
CA GLU A 102 -10.73 2.07 19.86
C GLU A 102 -11.16 3.53 20.08
N GLN A 103 -11.79 4.12 19.07
CA GLN A 103 -12.49 5.41 19.18
C GLN A 103 -13.99 5.15 19.13
N LYS A 104 -14.67 5.26 20.28
CA LYS A 104 -16.13 5.12 20.33
C LYS A 104 -16.79 6.38 19.80
N LEU A 105 -17.71 6.22 18.85
CA LEU A 105 -18.36 7.35 18.20
C LEU A 105 -19.55 7.89 19.03
N ASN A 106 -19.71 9.21 19.00
CA ASN A 106 -20.78 9.96 19.65
C ASN A 106 -21.95 10.20 18.68
N LEU A 107 -22.57 9.11 18.22
CA LEU A 107 -23.64 9.14 17.23
C LEU A 107 -25.03 9.19 17.89
N SER A 108 -25.95 9.97 17.31
CA SER A 108 -27.38 9.87 17.62
C SER A 108 -27.96 8.55 17.12
N GLU A 109 -29.10 8.13 17.68
CA GLU A 109 -29.78 6.89 17.24
C GLU A 109 -30.08 6.89 15.73
N LYS A 110 -30.52 8.02 15.18
CA LYS A 110 -30.74 8.16 13.74
C LYS A 110 -29.47 7.89 12.93
N GLN A 111 -28.32 8.43 13.36
CA GLN A 111 -27.03 8.23 12.69
C GLN A 111 -26.53 6.80 12.83
N LYS A 112 -26.71 6.16 13.99
CA LYS A 112 -26.38 4.74 14.18
C LYS A 112 -27.19 3.85 13.23
N ILE A 113 -28.49 4.08 13.13
CA ILE A 113 -29.38 3.33 12.23
C ILE A 113 -28.95 3.52 10.77
N GLN A 114 -28.66 4.76 10.36
CA GLN A 114 -28.19 5.04 9.00
C GLN A 114 -26.87 4.33 8.70
N PHE A 115 -25.89 4.43 9.61
CA PHE A 115 -24.57 3.80 9.47
C PHE A 115 -24.69 2.27 9.35
N ILE A 116 -25.46 1.62 10.23
CA ILE A 116 -25.62 0.16 10.23
C ILE A 116 -26.43 -0.31 9.02
N THR A 117 -27.46 0.43 8.62
CA THR A 117 -28.24 0.10 7.42
C THR A 117 -27.33 0.07 6.20
N ARG A 118 -26.45 1.07 6.07
CA ARG A 118 -25.46 1.13 5.00
C ARG A 118 -24.44 0.00 5.09
N LEU A 119 -23.89 -0.25 6.28
CA LEU A 119 -22.90 -1.31 6.50
C LEU A 119 -23.47 -2.70 6.17
N ASN A 120 -24.71 -2.98 6.58
CA ASN A 120 -25.42 -4.22 6.25
C ASN A 120 -25.73 -4.32 4.75
N PHE A 121 -26.09 -3.22 4.09
CA PHE A 121 -26.23 -3.19 2.64
C PHE A 121 -24.93 -3.56 1.93
N LEU A 122 -23.80 -2.99 2.37
CA LEU A 122 -22.48 -3.32 1.83
C LEU A 122 -22.08 -4.77 2.09
N TYR A 123 -22.48 -5.36 3.22
CA TYR A 123 -22.12 -6.74 3.56
C TYR A 123 -22.89 -7.82 2.79
N ARG A 124 -23.95 -7.45 2.06
CA ARG A 124 -24.71 -8.43 1.25
C ARG A 124 -23.81 -9.14 0.23
N PRO A 125 -24.05 -10.42 -0.08
CA PRO A 125 -23.20 -11.19 -1.00
C PRO A 125 -22.92 -10.49 -2.34
N GLU A 126 -23.92 -9.78 -2.88
CA GLU A 126 -23.85 -9.02 -4.13
C GLU A 126 -23.02 -7.72 -4.04
N ASN A 127 -22.86 -7.15 -2.84
CA ASN A 127 -22.25 -5.83 -2.63
C ASN A 127 -20.89 -5.89 -1.94
N ARG A 128 -20.60 -6.98 -1.21
CA ARG A 128 -19.43 -7.04 -0.32
C ARG A 128 -18.10 -7.10 -1.03
N GLN A 129 -18.07 -7.40 -2.34
CA GLN A 129 -16.85 -7.50 -3.13
C GLN A 129 -16.57 -6.21 -3.90
N TYR A 130 -15.31 -5.77 -3.93
CA TYR A 130 -14.90 -4.56 -4.62
C TYR A 130 -13.45 -4.64 -5.11
N TYR A 131 -13.09 -3.80 -6.08
CA TYR A 131 -11.70 -3.61 -6.51
C TYR A 131 -10.99 -2.66 -5.56
N TYR A 132 -9.88 -3.12 -5.01
CA TYR A 132 -9.08 -2.35 -4.07
C TYR A 132 -8.23 -1.30 -4.80
N SER A 133 -8.14 -0.11 -4.22
CA SER A 133 -7.13 0.90 -4.56
C SER A 133 -6.51 1.37 -3.25
N PHE A 134 -5.18 1.37 -3.21
CA PHE A 134 -4.46 1.71 -1.99
C PHE A 134 -4.74 3.15 -1.57
N LEU A 135 -4.91 4.09 -2.51
CA LEU A 135 -5.18 5.50 -2.18
C LEU A 135 -6.66 5.85 -2.08
N LYS A 136 -7.53 5.13 -2.80
CA LYS A 136 -8.93 5.55 -2.98
C LYS A 136 -9.97 4.60 -2.42
N LYS A 137 -9.63 3.32 -2.24
CA LYS A 137 -10.61 2.28 -1.89
C LYS A 137 -9.99 1.16 -1.07
N ASN A 138 -9.67 1.49 0.18
CA ASN A 138 -9.02 0.62 1.15
C ASN A 138 -9.79 0.58 2.49
N CYS A 139 -9.24 -0.08 3.50
CA CYS A 139 -9.92 -0.24 4.79
C CYS A 139 -10.23 1.08 5.52
N SER A 140 -9.38 2.09 5.36
CA SER A 140 -9.56 3.41 5.97
C SER A 140 -10.48 4.30 5.14
N THR A 141 -10.32 4.35 3.82
CA THR A 141 -11.17 5.22 2.97
C THR A 141 -12.63 4.77 2.98
N GLU A 142 -12.91 3.47 3.02
CA GLU A 142 -14.28 2.95 3.14
C GLU A 142 -14.94 3.42 4.44
N ILE A 143 -14.19 3.44 5.56
CA ILE A 143 -14.70 3.95 6.85
C ILE A 143 -14.91 5.47 6.78
N ARG A 144 -13.95 6.22 6.23
CA ARG A 144 -14.09 7.67 6.01
C ARG A 144 -15.36 7.98 5.21
N ASP A 145 -15.59 7.24 4.13
CA ASP A 145 -16.71 7.48 3.23
C ASP A 145 -18.04 7.14 3.92
N LEU A 146 -18.11 6.04 4.69
CA LEU A 146 -19.26 5.70 5.54
C LEU A 146 -19.58 6.78 6.59
N LEU A 147 -18.54 7.36 7.23
CA LEU A 147 -18.70 8.46 8.17
C LEU A 147 -19.19 9.74 7.46
N SER A 148 -18.70 9.99 6.25
CA SER A 148 -19.14 11.13 5.43
C SER A 148 -20.61 11.01 5.03
N GLU A 149 -21.10 9.79 4.72
CA GLU A 149 -22.51 9.54 4.41
C GLU A 149 -23.47 9.88 5.57
N ILE A 150 -23.03 9.79 6.82
CA ILE A 150 -23.82 10.18 8.01
C ILE A 150 -23.61 11.64 8.43
N GLY A 151 -22.87 12.42 7.63
CA GLY A 151 -22.71 13.86 7.78
C GLY A 151 -21.41 14.32 8.47
N VAL A 152 -20.43 13.43 8.68
CA VAL A 152 -19.10 13.85 9.18
C VAL A 152 -18.39 14.62 8.06
N ASN A 153 -17.92 15.83 8.37
CA ASN A 153 -17.17 16.63 7.42
C ASN A 153 -15.67 16.57 7.72
N PHE A 154 -14.92 15.87 6.86
CA PHE A 154 -13.47 15.84 6.93
C PHE A 154 -12.87 17.02 6.16
N PRO A 155 -11.87 17.73 6.72
CA PRO A 155 -11.24 18.86 6.07
C PRO A 155 -10.51 18.45 4.79
N LYS A 156 -10.50 19.34 3.79
CA LYS A 156 -9.81 19.17 2.51
C LYS A 156 -8.65 20.14 2.34
N GLU A 157 -8.09 20.60 3.46
CA GLU A 157 -6.93 21.48 3.48
C GLU A 157 -5.74 20.78 2.82
N ASN A 158 -5.08 21.47 1.89
CA ASN A 158 -3.91 20.96 1.19
C ASN A 158 -2.80 20.67 2.20
N LEU A 159 -2.17 19.53 2.03
CA LEU A 159 -0.93 19.18 2.69
C LEU A 159 0.19 19.50 1.71
N GLU A 160 1.24 20.17 2.16
CA GLU A 160 2.46 20.39 1.36
C GLU A 160 3.33 19.12 1.30
N VAL A 161 2.68 17.94 1.30
CA VAL A 161 3.32 16.63 1.18
C VAL A 161 2.55 15.74 0.21
N SER A 162 3.30 15.00 -0.61
CA SER A 162 2.76 14.06 -1.58
C SER A 162 2.40 12.71 -0.96
N TYR A 163 1.57 11.94 -1.68
CA TYR A 163 1.27 10.56 -1.28
C TYR A 163 2.54 9.72 -1.10
N ARG A 164 3.54 9.89 -1.99
CA ARG A 164 4.82 9.18 -1.86
C ARG A 164 5.56 9.54 -0.59
N GLN A 165 5.56 10.81 -0.19
CA GLN A 165 6.20 11.23 1.05
C GLN A 165 5.51 10.64 2.28
N LEU A 166 4.17 10.63 2.30
CA LEU A 166 3.39 9.97 3.36
C LEU A 166 3.70 8.46 3.44
N ILE A 167 3.76 7.78 2.30
CA ILE A 167 4.13 6.35 2.21
C ILE A 167 5.55 6.13 2.73
N ASN A 168 6.52 6.91 2.25
CA ASN A 168 7.94 6.75 2.62
C ASN A 168 8.19 7.02 4.09
N TYR A 169 7.44 7.94 4.71
CA TYR A 169 7.50 8.19 6.15
C TYR A 169 7.13 6.94 6.96
N HIS A 170 6.10 6.20 6.53
CA HIS A 170 5.67 4.95 7.20
C HIS A 170 6.59 3.77 6.91
N LEU A 171 7.43 3.87 5.87
CA LEU A 171 8.39 2.83 5.49
C LEU A 171 9.83 3.16 5.92
N ALA A 172 10.01 4.15 6.80
CA ALA A 172 11.34 4.60 7.24
C ALA A 172 12.20 3.46 7.81
N ASP A 173 11.58 2.55 8.57
CA ASP A 173 12.24 1.39 9.17
C ASP A 173 12.21 0.12 8.30
N HIS A 174 11.67 0.20 7.08
CA HIS A 174 11.54 -0.92 6.14
C HIS A 174 12.24 -0.60 4.80
N LEU A 175 13.55 -0.36 4.85
CA LEU A 175 14.30 0.25 3.73
C LEU A 175 14.21 -0.54 2.41
N TRP A 176 14.25 -1.88 2.44
CA TRP A 176 14.08 -2.72 1.26
C TRP A 176 12.66 -2.66 0.69
N LEU A 177 11.66 -2.65 1.56
CA LEU A 177 10.26 -2.52 1.16
C LEU A 177 10.01 -1.13 0.56
N ARG A 178 10.58 -0.08 1.17
CA ARG A 178 10.53 1.30 0.65
C ARG A 178 11.11 1.38 -0.75
N PHE A 179 12.30 0.79 -0.97
CA PHE A 179 12.91 0.74 -2.29
C PHE A 179 12.02 0.01 -3.31
N GLY A 180 11.49 -1.17 -2.96
CA GLY A 180 10.62 -1.94 -3.83
C GLY A 180 9.31 -1.21 -4.17
N ILE A 181 8.66 -0.59 -3.19
CA ILE A 181 7.46 0.21 -3.40
C ILE A 181 7.78 1.43 -4.28
N ASN A 182 8.86 2.15 -4.01
CA ASN A 182 9.23 3.32 -4.83
C ASN A 182 9.57 2.96 -6.28
N LEU A 183 10.09 1.76 -6.51
CA LEU A 183 10.36 1.22 -7.85
C LEU A 183 9.05 0.92 -8.61
N LEU A 184 8.03 0.39 -7.92
CA LEU A 184 6.74 0.02 -8.52
C LEU A 184 5.80 1.20 -8.73
N LEU A 185 5.80 2.18 -7.82
CA LEU A 185 4.90 3.32 -7.86
C LEU A 185 5.41 4.42 -8.81
N GLY A 186 4.51 5.01 -9.58
CA GLY A 186 4.83 6.00 -10.60
C GLY A 186 4.61 7.45 -10.18
N LYS A 187 4.72 8.38 -11.14
CA LYS A 187 4.56 9.82 -10.90
C LYS A 187 3.19 10.21 -10.35
N SER A 188 2.15 9.39 -10.56
CA SER A 188 0.78 9.68 -10.13
C SER A 188 0.64 9.92 -8.62
N ILE A 189 1.60 9.43 -7.81
CA ILE A 189 1.61 9.59 -6.35
C ILE A 189 2.54 10.72 -5.85
N ASP A 190 3.17 11.47 -6.76
CA ASP A 190 4.07 12.58 -6.41
C ASP A 190 3.35 13.92 -6.31
N GLN A 191 2.05 13.97 -6.60
CA GLN A 191 1.22 15.15 -6.35
C GLN A 191 0.96 15.35 -4.85
N ASN A 192 0.88 16.60 -4.43
CA ASN A 192 0.49 16.96 -3.06
C ASN A 192 -0.90 16.39 -2.74
N SER A 193 -1.04 15.90 -1.51
CA SER A 193 -2.30 15.39 -0.97
C SER A 193 -3.02 16.46 -0.15
N ASN A 194 -4.22 16.17 0.36
CA ASN A 194 -4.92 16.96 1.36
C ASN A 194 -5.29 16.09 2.58
N LYS A 195 -5.79 16.70 3.65
CA LYS A 195 -6.21 15.98 4.88
C LYS A 195 -7.18 14.83 4.58
N PHE A 196 -8.26 15.10 3.85
CA PHE A 196 -9.22 14.07 3.40
C PHE A 196 -8.58 12.90 2.64
N GLU A 197 -7.63 13.19 1.76
CA GLU A 197 -6.93 12.18 0.98
C GLU A 197 -5.96 11.37 1.83
N SER A 198 -5.25 12.01 2.77
CA SER A 198 -4.28 11.36 3.66
C SER A 198 -4.86 10.24 4.52
N THR A 199 -6.19 10.26 4.76
CA THR A 199 -6.90 9.21 5.50
C THR A 199 -6.89 7.85 4.80
N PHE A 200 -6.30 7.72 3.60
CA PHE A 200 -5.97 6.39 3.07
C PHE A 200 -5.08 5.60 4.05
N LEU A 201 -4.31 6.30 4.89
CA LEU A 201 -3.56 5.71 5.99
C LEU A 201 -4.40 5.66 7.28
N PRO A 202 -4.47 4.51 7.96
CA PRO A 202 -5.20 4.33 9.22
C PRO A 202 -4.91 5.37 10.30
N VAL A 203 -3.64 5.75 10.48
CA VAL A 203 -3.25 6.71 11.51
C VAL A 203 -3.83 8.11 11.26
N TYR A 204 -3.80 8.57 10.01
CA TYR A 204 -4.39 9.85 9.62
C TYR A 204 -5.91 9.81 9.74
N LEU A 205 -6.56 8.69 9.35
CA LEU A 205 -8.00 8.55 9.58
C LEU A 205 -8.35 8.68 11.08
N LYS A 206 -7.58 8.03 11.96
CA LYS A 206 -7.77 8.10 13.40
C LYS A 206 -7.69 9.55 13.90
N GLU A 207 -6.66 10.28 13.49
CA GLU A 207 -6.44 11.69 13.85
C GLU A 207 -7.59 12.57 13.34
N GLU A 208 -7.95 12.44 12.07
CA GLU A 208 -9.05 13.20 11.47
C GLU A 208 -10.40 12.87 12.13
N ILE A 209 -10.63 11.63 12.59
CA ILE A 209 -11.81 11.25 13.38
C ILE A 209 -11.80 11.93 14.75
N SER A 210 -10.64 12.01 15.43
CA SER A 210 -10.51 12.68 16.73
C SER A 210 -10.86 14.17 16.65
N ASP A 211 -10.41 14.83 15.59
CA ASP A 211 -10.58 16.28 15.41
C ASP A 211 -11.94 16.64 14.78
N SER A 212 -12.65 15.66 14.24
CA SER A 212 -13.94 15.85 13.59
C SER A 212 -15.10 16.09 14.56
N GLN A 213 -16.10 16.81 14.07
CA GLN A 213 -17.37 17.03 14.75
C GLN A 213 -18.55 16.59 13.89
N LEU A 214 -19.66 16.28 14.55
CA LEU A 214 -20.92 15.94 13.92
C LEU A 214 -22.05 16.68 14.64
N ASN A 215 -22.75 17.56 13.91
CA ASN A 215 -23.78 18.45 14.45
C ASN A 215 -23.31 19.29 15.66
N GLY A 216 -22.08 19.83 15.59
CA GLY A 216 -21.49 20.68 16.64
C GLY A 216 -21.05 19.93 17.89
N ARG A 217 -21.01 18.59 17.87
CA ARG A 217 -20.48 17.75 18.97
C ARG A 217 -19.24 17.01 18.50
N PRO A 218 -18.24 16.78 19.36
CA PRO A 218 -17.11 15.91 19.04
C PRO A 218 -17.59 14.54 18.54
N LEU A 219 -17.01 14.07 17.44
CA LEU A 219 -17.36 12.77 16.84
C LEU A 219 -16.94 11.61 17.76
N VAL A 220 -15.81 11.74 18.45
CA VAL A 220 -15.31 10.73 19.39
C VAL A 220 -15.84 11.01 20.80
N LYS A 221 -16.48 10.01 21.41
CA LYS A 221 -16.94 10.06 22.80
C LYS A 221 -15.80 9.78 23.78
N TRP A 222 -14.97 8.79 23.46
CA TRP A 222 -13.73 8.47 24.17
C TRP A 222 -12.84 7.59 23.30
N GLU A 223 -11.57 7.53 23.66
CA GLU A 223 -10.56 6.66 23.08
C GLU A 223 -9.98 5.73 24.14
N GLN A 224 -9.74 4.45 23.81
CA GLN A 224 -9.02 3.52 24.69
C GLN A 224 -8.18 2.53 23.89
N THR A 225 -7.15 1.96 24.51
CA THR A 225 -6.40 0.83 23.93
C THR A 225 -7.03 -0.49 24.39
N LEU A 226 -7.35 -1.38 23.46
CA LEU A 226 -8.09 -2.62 23.72
C LEU A 226 -7.20 -3.82 24.08
N ASN A 227 -5.91 -3.75 23.80
CA ASN A 227 -4.96 -4.81 24.12
C ASN A 227 -3.66 -4.23 24.70
N ARG A 228 -2.88 -5.11 25.32
CA ARG A 228 -1.55 -4.78 25.84
C ARG A 228 -0.53 -5.58 25.04
N VAL A 229 0.44 -4.90 24.45
CA VAL A 229 1.59 -5.53 23.79
C VAL A 229 2.86 -5.08 24.48
N GLU A 230 3.86 -5.95 24.49
CA GLU A 230 5.18 -5.58 24.98
C GLU A 230 5.86 -4.68 23.96
N ASN A 231 6.41 -3.55 24.41
CA ASN A 231 7.16 -2.65 23.53
C ASN A 231 8.53 -3.27 23.24
N LYS A 232 8.58 -4.22 22.31
CA LYS A 232 9.84 -4.74 21.79
C LYS A 232 10.40 -3.72 20.83
N GLN A 233 11.28 -2.85 21.31
CA GLN A 233 12.15 -2.06 20.43
C GLN A 233 12.92 -3.03 19.53
N LYS A 234 12.45 -3.24 18.30
CA LYS A 234 13.22 -3.93 17.28
C LYS A 234 14.35 -3.00 16.87
N ARG A 235 15.53 -3.16 17.49
CA ARG A 235 16.78 -2.60 16.95
C ARG A 235 16.97 -3.18 15.55
N SER A 236 16.68 -2.41 14.51
CA SER A 236 16.72 -2.94 13.15
C SER A 236 18.19 -3.05 12.70
N LEU A 237 18.67 -4.28 12.58
CA LEU A 237 19.89 -4.61 11.83
C LEU A 237 19.82 -4.14 10.36
N GLN A 238 18.64 -3.68 9.90
CA GLN A 238 18.36 -3.24 8.53
C GLN A 238 19.19 -2.03 8.07
N TYR A 239 19.64 -1.15 8.96
CA TYR A 239 20.46 0.01 8.55
C TYR A 239 21.81 -0.42 7.97
N TRP A 240 22.43 -1.47 8.54
CA TRP A 240 23.70 -2.05 8.06
C TRP A 240 23.56 -2.87 6.78
N LEU A 241 22.33 -3.19 6.38
CA LEU A 241 22.00 -3.89 5.15
C LEU A 241 21.04 -3.06 4.29
N SER A 242 21.16 -1.73 4.36
CA SER A 242 20.31 -0.84 3.55
C SER A 242 20.55 -1.05 2.05
N PRO A 243 19.52 -0.87 1.20
CA PRO A 243 19.65 -1.03 -0.25
C PRO A 243 20.77 -0.16 -0.83
N ILE A 244 20.87 1.10 -0.39
CA ILE A 244 21.88 2.02 -0.89
C ILE A 244 23.30 1.59 -0.54
N LEU A 245 23.54 1.05 0.66
CA LEU A 245 24.84 0.54 1.05
C LEU A 245 25.22 -0.68 0.20
N ILE A 246 24.29 -1.64 0.05
CA ILE A 246 24.53 -2.86 -0.73
C ILE A 246 24.80 -2.53 -2.20
N PHE A 247 24.00 -1.66 -2.82
CA PHE A 247 24.25 -1.24 -4.20
C PHE A 247 25.53 -0.41 -4.35
N SER A 248 25.92 0.37 -3.33
CA SER A 248 27.20 1.09 -3.33
C SER A 248 28.40 0.14 -3.26
N LEU A 249 28.34 -0.90 -2.41
CA LEU A 249 29.37 -1.93 -2.34
C LEU A 249 29.48 -2.71 -3.64
N LEU A 250 28.36 -3.05 -4.28
CA LEU A 250 28.34 -3.68 -5.60
C LEU A 250 28.93 -2.76 -6.68
N PHE A 251 28.62 -1.47 -6.64
CA PHE A 251 29.21 -0.50 -7.56
C PHE A 251 30.74 -0.41 -7.39
N LEU A 252 31.23 -0.32 -6.14
CA LEU A 252 32.66 -0.33 -5.84
C LEU A 252 33.33 -1.61 -6.33
N LEU A 253 32.71 -2.78 -6.11
CA LEU A 253 33.20 -4.05 -6.61
C LEU A 253 33.31 -4.03 -8.15
N PHE A 254 32.28 -3.54 -8.84
CA PHE A 254 32.24 -3.50 -10.31
C PHE A 254 33.15 -2.42 -10.93
N LEU A 255 33.61 -1.43 -10.17
CA LEU A 255 34.66 -0.53 -10.63
C LEU A 255 35.98 -1.27 -10.87
N PHE A 256 36.31 -2.24 -10.01
CA PHE A 256 37.59 -2.99 -10.08
C PHE A 256 37.45 -4.35 -10.77
N TRP A 257 36.31 -5.02 -10.60
CA TRP A 257 36.08 -6.37 -11.09
C TRP A 257 34.63 -6.55 -11.59
N PHE A 258 34.44 -6.36 -12.89
CA PHE A 258 33.13 -6.53 -13.54
C PHE A 258 33.18 -7.57 -14.66
N PRO A 259 33.25 -8.88 -14.31
CA PRO A 259 33.39 -9.95 -15.28
C PRO A 259 32.11 -10.11 -16.14
N ARG A 260 32.24 -10.80 -17.28
CA ARG A 260 31.10 -10.99 -18.22
C ARG A 260 29.84 -11.58 -17.56
N PRO A 261 29.90 -12.58 -16.66
CA PRO A 261 28.70 -13.09 -15.99
C PRO A 261 27.97 -12.03 -15.15
N ALA A 262 28.71 -11.17 -14.45
CA ALA A 262 28.13 -10.08 -13.67
C ALA A 262 27.44 -9.04 -14.57
N GLN A 263 28.05 -8.70 -15.72
CA GLN A 263 27.43 -7.82 -16.73
C GLN A 263 26.10 -8.41 -17.23
N ILE A 264 26.08 -9.71 -17.56
CA ILE A 264 24.87 -10.40 -18.01
C ILE A 264 23.82 -10.41 -16.89
N ALA A 265 24.20 -10.66 -15.64
CA ALA A 265 23.27 -10.63 -14.52
C ALA A 265 22.62 -9.25 -14.35
N VAL A 266 23.39 -8.17 -14.41
CA VAL A 266 22.84 -6.80 -14.35
C VAL A 266 21.88 -6.56 -15.51
N ILE A 267 22.27 -6.93 -16.74
CA ILE A 267 21.43 -6.78 -17.94
C ILE A 267 20.09 -7.52 -17.79
N VAL A 268 20.14 -8.78 -17.35
CA VAL A 268 18.94 -9.62 -17.17
C VAL A 268 18.06 -9.09 -16.05
N LEU A 269 18.63 -8.70 -14.90
CA LEU A 269 17.87 -8.20 -13.77
C LEU A 269 17.19 -6.87 -14.10
N ILE A 270 17.94 -5.89 -14.63
CA ILE A 270 17.41 -4.57 -14.95
C ILE A 270 16.43 -4.62 -16.11
N GLY A 271 16.74 -5.40 -17.13
CA GLY A 271 15.83 -5.64 -18.25
C GLY A 271 14.56 -6.39 -17.83
N GLY A 272 14.67 -7.39 -16.96
CA GLY A 272 13.55 -8.16 -16.43
C GLY A 272 12.62 -7.33 -15.55
N VAL A 273 13.18 -6.56 -14.61
CA VAL A 273 12.42 -5.61 -13.79
C VAL A 273 11.78 -4.54 -14.69
N GLY A 274 12.50 -4.02 -15.68
CA GLY A 274 11.95 -3.08 -16.65
C GLY A 274 10.78 -3.66 -17.46
N LEU A 275 10.84 -4.94 -17.80
CA LEU A 275 9.73 -5.64 -18.43
C LEU A 275 8.51 -5.70 -17.51
N VAL A 276 8.71 -6.06 -16.23
CA VAL A 276 7.62 -6.04 -15.23
C VAL A 276 7.01 -4.64 -15.10
N LEU A 277 7.82 -3.60 -14.98
CA LEU A 277 7.35 -2.21 -14.90
C LEU A 277 6.57 -1.79 -16.16
N SER A 278 7.04 -2.18 -17.36
CA SER A 278 6.34 -1.93 -18.62
C SER A 278 4.98 -2.64 -18.64
N LEU A 279 4.94 -3.91 -18.24
CA LEU A 279 3.69 -4.67 -18.18
C LEU A 279 2.70 -4.05 -17.19
N MET A 280 3.18 -3.60 -16.03
CA MET A 280 2.34 -2.91 -15.05
C MET A 280 1.84 -1.56 -15.58
N TRP A 281 2.69 -0.78 -16.24
CA TRP A 281 2.28 0.48 -16.84
C TRP A 281 1.14 0.28 -17.85
N PHE A 282 1.30 -0.64 -18.80
CA PHE A 282 0.32 -0.81 -19.89
C PHE A 282 -0.91 -1.63 -19.51
N PHE A 283 -0.81 -2.56 -18.56
CA PHE A 283 -1.86 -3.55 -18.31
C PHE A 283 -2.42 -3.53 -16.88
N SER A 284 -1.92 -2.68 -15.98
CA SER A 284 -2.47 -2.56 -14.64
C SER A 284 -3.53 -1.48 -14.54
N ASP A 285 -4.63 -1.80 -13.86
CA ASP A 285 -5.67 -0.84 -13.51
C ASP A 285 -5.35 -0.06 -12.23
N HIS A 286 -4.25 -0.40 -11.52
CA HIS A 286 -3.76 0.37 -10.38
C HIS A 286 -3.37 1.78 -10.82
N LEU A 287 -3.93 2.80 -10.16
CA LEU A 287 -3.64 4.20 -10.48
C LEU A 287 -2.23 4.59 -10.03
N GLU A 288 -1.76 3.95 -8.96
CA GLU A 288 -0.53 4.24 -8.24
C GLU A 288 0.73 3.86 -9.03
N VAL A 289 0.61 2.96 -10.03
CA VAL A 289 1.74 2.47 -10.85
C VAL A 289 1.81 3.15 -12.22
N ARG A 290 0.83 3.99 -12.57
CA ARG A 290 0.78 4.69 -13.86
C ARG A 290 1.88 5.75 -13.95
N ASN A 291 2.34 6.01 -15.18
CA ASN A 291 3.36 7.03 -15.46
C ASN A 291 4.64 6.82 -14.64
N ASN A 292 5.09 5.56 -14.50
CA ASN A 292 6.25 5.23 -13.70
C ASN A 292 7.56 5.47 -14.47
N LEU A 293 8.17 6.63 -14.22
CA LEU A 293 9.40 7.08 -14.89
C LEU A 293 10.64 6.27 -14.48
N ASN A 294 10.54 5.31 -13.55
CA ASN A 294 11.61 4.32 -13.33
C ASN A 294 11.91 3.50 -14.60
N ILE A 295 10.98 3.43 -15.56
CA ILE A 295 11.19 2.71 -16.82
C ILE A 295 12.34 3.28 -17.67
N LEU A 296 12.72 4.53 -17.45
CA LEU A 296 13.79 5.19 -18.21
C LEU A 296 15.14 4.56 -17.91
N TRP A 297 15.46 4.34 -16.63
CA TRP A 297 16.69 3.71 -16.21
C TRP A 297 16.56 2.19 -16.09
N CYS A 298 15.41 1.70 -15.61
CA CYS A 298 15.11 0.29 -15.49
C CYS A 298 14.32 -0.18 -16.72
N ASN A 299 15.01 -0.30 -17.85
CA ASN A 299 14.36 -0.42 -19.16
C ASN A 299 14.41 -1.86 -19.73
N PRO A 300 13.32 -2.41 -20.30
CA PRO A 300 13.33 -3.76 -20.88
C PRO A 300 14.30 -3.93 -22.06
N LEU A 301 14.67 -2.84 -22.74
CA LEU A 301 15.61 -2.87 -23.87
C LEU A 301 17.01 -3.33 -23.48
N TYR A 302 17.39 -3.31 -22.18
CA TYR A 302 18.64 -3.94 -21.74
C TYR A 302 18.73 -5.41 -22.16
N LEU A 303 17.62 -6.15 -22.19
CA LEU A 303 17.60 -7.57 -22.60
C LEU A 303 18.07 -7.77 -24.05
N LEU A 304 17.95 -6.75 -24.91
CA LEU A 304 18.42 -6.82 -26.29
C LEU A 304 19.96 -6.86 -26.40
N TYR A 305 20.70 -6.57 -25.33
CA TYR A 305 22.15 -6.79 -25.34
C TYR A 305 22.53 -8.27 -25.44
N LEU A 306 21.69 -9.20 -24.98
CA LEU A 306 21.98 -10.64 -25.00
C LEU A 306 22.14 -11.20 -26.43
N PRO A 307 21.20 -10.97 -27.37
CA PRO A 307 21.41 -11.38 -28.76
C PRO A 307 22.43 -10.52 -29.51
N LEU A 308 22.69 -9.28 -29.06
CA LEU A 308 23.58 -8.32 -29.71
C LEU A 308 25.02 -8.36 -29.17
N MET A 309 25.45 -9.45 -28.51
CA MET A 309 26.80 -9.54 -27.92
C MET A 309 27.94 -9.58 -28.96
N ILE A 310 27.64 -9.81 -30.25
CA ILE A 310 28.59 -9.75 -31.37
C ILE A 310 28.66 -8.31 -31.91
N LYS A 311 29.86 -7.83 -32.32
CA LYS A 311 30.09 -6.47 -32.84
C LYS A 311 29.03 -6.09 -33.90
N ASN A 312 28.13 -5.19 -33.54
CA ASN A 312 27.04 -4.73 -34.39
C ASN A 312 26.77 -3.25 -34.13
N LYS A 313 26.59 -2.44 -35.18
CA LYS A 313 26.24 -1.01 -35.07
C LYS A 313 24.98 -0.80 -34.24
N SER A 314 24.02 -1.72 -34.30
CA SER A 314 22.79 -1.67 -33.51
C SER A 314 23.03 -1.71 -31.99
N ARG A 315 24.09 -2.40 -31.53
CA ARG A 315 24.48 -2.44 -30.12
C ARG A 315 24.93 -1.06 -29.63
N ILE A 316 25.75 -0.37 -30.42
CA ILE A 316 26.27 0.96 -30.07
C ILE A 316 25.12 1.97 -30.02
N LEU A 317 24.22 1.92 -31.01
CA LEU A 317 23.03 2.78 -31.03
C LEU A 317 22.14 2.54 -29.81
N LEU A 318 21.86 1.27 -29.46
CA LEU A 318 21.10 0.91 -28.26
C LEU A 318 21.78 1.44 -26.98
N ALA A 319 23.11 1.36 -26.90
CA ALA A 319 23.85 1.89 -25.76
C ALA A 319 23.77 3.40 -25.62
N PHE A 320 23.85 4.15 -26.72
CA PHE A 320 23.61 5.59 -26.70
C PHE A 320 22.16 5.93 -26.31
N LEU A 321 21.17 5.19 -26.80
CA LEU A 321 19.77 5.38 -26.41
C LEU A 321 19.59 5.15 -24.90
N LEU A 322 20.02 4.01 -24.38
CA LEU A 322 19.91 3.68 -22.95
C LEU A 322 20.68 4.68 -22.07
N MET A 323 21.85 5.14 -22.51
CA MET A 323 22.61 6.19 -21.82
C MET A 323 21.84 7.51 -21.76
N THR A 324 21.21 7.94 -22.87
CA THR A 324 20.37 9.14 -22.89
C THR A 324 19.19 9.00 -21.94
N LEU A 325 18.51 7.85 -21.90
CA LEU A 325 17.40 7.61 -20.97
C LEU A 325 17.84 7.63 -19.49
N LEU A 326 19.05 7.12 -19.19
CA LEU A 326 19.65 7.23 -17.86
C LEU A 326 19.86 8.69 -17.45
N PHE A 327 20.46 9.51 -18.32
CA PHE A 327 20.67 10.93 -18.01
C PHE A 327 19.35 11.71 -17.91
N SER A 328 18.36 11.38 -18.73
CA SER A 328 17.00 11.93 -18.59
C SER A 328 16.37 11.60 -17.24
N THR A 329 16.64 10.42 -16.67
CA THR A 329 16.17 10.06 -15.31
C THR A 329 16.73 11.03 -14.28
N ILE A 330 18.03 11.33 -14.34
CA ILE A 330 18.68 12.28 -13.42
C ILE A 330 18.06 13.67 -13.57
N PHE A 331 17.85 14.13 -14.81
CA PHE A 331 17.23 15.42 -15.08
C PHE A 331 15.80 15.51 -14.54
N ILE A 332 14.97 14.50 -14.75
CA ILE A 332 13.59 14.40 -14.22
C ILE A 332 13.59 14.45 -12.70
N TRP A 333 14.56 13.79 -12.07
CA TRP A 333 14.70 13.79 -10.62
C TRP A 333 15.05 15.17 -10.08
N LEU A 334 16.02 15.86 -10.70
CA LEU A 334 16.44 17.22 -10.29
C LEU A 334 15.31 18.25 -10.45
N LEU A 335 14.44 18.08 -11.45
CA LEU A 335 13.26 18.92 -11.65
C LEU A 335 12.11 18.60 -10.69
N GLY A 336 12.22 17.56 -9.85
CA GLY A 336 11.15 17.13 -8.95
C GLY A 336 9.92 16.57 -9.67
N LEU A 337 10.04 16.14 -10.94
CA LEU A 337 8.91 15.65 -11.72
C LEU A 337 8.42 14.27 -11.28
N GLN A 338 9.33 13.42 -10.82
CA GLN A 338 9.05 12.17 -10.10
C GLN A 338 10.13 12.02 -9.03
N LEU A 339 9.72 11.58 -7.84
CA LEU A 339 10.67 11.24 -6.79
C LEU A 339 11.21 9.82 -7.01
N PHE A 340 12.53 9.68 -6.94
CA PHE A 340 13.22 8.39 -7.02
C PHE A 340 13.80 8.02 -5.66
N ASP A 341 13.86 6.73 -5.35
CA ASP A 341 14.54 6.27 -4.13
C ASP A 341 16.05 6.47 -4.29
N ILE A 342 16.70 7.07 -3.29
CA ILE A 342 18.14 7.36 -3.31
C ILE A 342 19.01 6.12 -3.60
N ALA A 343 18.53 4.92 -3.27
CA ALA A 343 19.24 3.68 -3.51
C ALA A 343 19.45 3.38 -5.00
N ILE A 344 18.79 4.08 -5.93
CA ILE A 344 19.06 3.91 -7.36
C ILE A 344 20.40 4.52 -7.79
N ILE A 345 20.97 5.48 -7.05
CA ILE A 345 22.18 6.20 -7.48
C ILE A 345 23.34 5.25 -7.85
N PRO A 346 23.75 4.29 -6.99
CA PRO A 346 24.81 3.36 -7.36
C PRO A 346 24.42 2.46 -8.53
N ILE A 347 23.14 2.11 -8.68
CA ILE A 347 22.65 1.32 -9.81
C ILE A 347 22.82 2.11 -11.12
N LEU A 348 22.46 3.39 -11.13
CA LEU A 348 22.64 4.26 -12.30
C LEU A 348 24.12 4.30 -12.73
N LEU A 349 25.04 4.39 -11.76
CA LEU A 349 26.49 4.36 -12.05
C LEU A 349 26.95 3.02 -12.64
N ILE A 350 26.46 1.89 -12.11
CA ILE A 350 26.72 0.57 -12.70
C ILE A 350 26.19 0.52 -14.15
N LEU A 351 25.00 1.06 -14.41
CA LEU A 351 24.42 1.08 -15.75
C LEU A 351 25.18 1.98 -16.72
N VAL A 352 25.77 3.08 -16.25
CA VAL A 352 26.71 3.89 -17.05
C VAL A 352 27.92 3.03 -17.46
N ILE A 353 28.51 2.26 -16.54
CA ILE A 353 29.62 1.34 -16.86
C ILE A 353 29.17 0.28 -17.88
N VAL A 354 28.01 -0.34 -17.67
CA VAL A 354 27.45 -1.34 -18.60
C VAL A 354 27.35 -0.76 -20.02
N ASN A 355 26.69 0.39 -20.19
CA ASN A 355 26.50 1.01 -21.50
C ASN A 355 27.83 1.45 -22.12
N TYR A 356 28.76 1.99 -21.32
CA TYR A 356 30.11 2.36 -21.79
C TYR A 356 30.88 1.18 -22.37
N ILE A 357 30.83 0.01 -21.69
CA ILE A 357 31.47 -1.22 -22.17
C ILE A 357 30.89 -1.66 -23.52
N GLN A 358 29.58 -1.49 -23.75
CA GLN A 358 28.94 -1.86 -25.02
C GLN A 358 29.29 -0.92 -26.18
N ILE A 359 29.63 0.35 -25.88
CA ILE A 359 30.11 1.34 -26.86
C ILE A 359 31.56 1.06 -27.26
N ARG A 360 32.41 0.66 -26.30
CA ARG A 360 33.84 0.41 -26.54
C ARG A 360 34.15 -0.93 -27.22
N LYS A 361 33.39 -1.98 -26.93
CA LYS A 361 33.52 -3.30 -27.60
C LYS A 361 33.06 -3.19 -29.04
#